data_AF-A0A959UTY7-F1
#
_entry.id   AF-A0A959UTY7-F1
#
_cell.length_a   1.000
_cell.length_b   1.000
_cell.length_c   1.000
_cell.angle_alpha   90.00
_cell.angle_beta   90.00
_cell.angle_gamma   90.00
#
_symmetry.space_group_name_H-M   'P 1'
#
loop_
_entity.id
_entity.type
_entity.pdbx_description
1 polymer ?
#
loop_
_entity_poly.entity_id
_entity_poly.type
_entity_poly.pdbx_seq_one_letter_code
_entity_poly.pdbx_strand_id
1 'polypeptide(L)'
;MTRSILFLALSLSPPLTALSQTYCSPTFANGCFNWHNQTIQVGSINWAIGSDCTVSDFTTQSTTVNAGDQVPMTVISGVWCGASVWVDFDQSMSFEDSENLFHDYVGGDPGYTYAFTIDIPMGTPAGTYRMRVIGAWGSDGFTPGSMNGWGPCGSFQYGNFTDLTLVVDVGTAVEEADQQGQLVAWPVPTHGPLQVTLDGSFTDRLVTLHTYDGRQLMEQRVPAGVSRTDLDLSDLEPGAYLLRVSGTEARTLRVVKY
;
A
#
# COMPACT_ATOMS: atom_id res chain seq x y z
N MET A 1 23.22 -28.54 -70.35
CA MET A 1 22.06 -27.72 -69.92
C MET A 1 21.43 -28.39 -68.71
N THR A 2 21.72 -27.91 -67.50
CA THR A 2 20.99 -28.32 -66.30
C THR A 2 21.06 -27.16 -65.32
N ARG A 3 19.98 -26.36 -65.25
CA ARG A 3 19.85 -25.23 -64.30
C ARG A 3 19.25 -25.78 -63.01
N SER A 4 20.03 -25.80 -61.93
CA SER A 4 19.52 -26.05 -60.58
C SER A 4 18.82 -24.79 -60.07
N ILE A 5 17.54 -24.91 -59.76
CA ILE A 5 16.72 -23.89 -59.11
C ILE A 5 16.83 -24.12 -57.60
N LEU A 6 17.45 -23.17 -56.90
CA LEU A 6 17.56 -23.16 -55.44
C LEU A 6 16.25 -22.61 -54.86
N PHE A 7 15.45 -23.45 -54.22
CA PHE A 7 14.26 -23.02 -53.49
C PHE A 7 14.66 -22.42 -52.13
N LEU A 8 14.48 -21.11 -51.98
CA LEU A 8 14.61 -20.41 -50.70
C LEU A 8 13.34 -20.67 -49.88
N ALA A 9 13.43 -21.52 -48.87
CA ALA A 9 12.34 -21.75 -47.92
C ALA A 9 12.26 -20.56 -46.95
N LEU A 10 11.25 -19.71 -47.13
CA LEU A 10 10.93 -18.61 -46.22
C LEU A 10 10.21 -19.18 -45.00
N SER A 11 10.91 -19.33 -43.88
CA SER A 11 10.31 -19.75 -42.61
C SER A 11 9.44 -18.63 -42.06
N LEU A 12 8.12 -18.76 -42.17
CA LEU A 12 7.15 -17.88 -41.53
C LEU A 12 7.10 -18.22 -40.04
N SER A 13 7.77 -17.43 -39.20
CA SER A 13 7.65 -17.53 -37.75
C SER A 13 6.23 -17.14 -37.32
N PRO A 14 5.51 -17.97 -36.56
CA PRO A 14 4.20 -17.59 -36.03
C PRO A 14 4.35 -16.36 -35.12
N PRO A 15 3.36 -15.45 -35.09
CA PRO A 15 3.38 -14.32 -34.18
C PRO A 15 3.39 -14.84 -32.74
N LEU A 16 4.33 -14.33 -31.93
CA LEU A 16 4.33 -14.53 -30.49
C LEU A 16 3.01 -13.96 -29.95
N THR A 17 2.08 -14.84 -29.61
CA THR A 17 0.86 -14.43 -28.92
C THR A 17 1.26 -14.30 -27.45
N ALA A 18 1.41 -13.07 -26.97
CA ALA A 18 1.58 -12.84 -25.54
C ALA A 18 0.32 -13.37 -24.84
N LEU A 19 0.46 -14.46 -24.09
CA LEU A 19 -0.58 -14.89 -23.17
C LEU A 19 -0.70 -13.77 -22.14
N SER A 20 -1.86 -13.12 -22.08
CA SER A 20 -2.22 -12.30 -20.92
C SER A 20 -2.14 -13.21 -19.70
N GLN A 21 -1.13 -13.01 -18.86
CA GLN A 21 -1.07 -13.66 -17.56
C GLN A 21 -2.30 -13.18 -16.77
N THR A 22 -2.98 -14.11 -16.12
CA THR A 22 -4.16 -13.85 -15.31
C THR A 22 -3.90 -14.40 -13.94
N TYR A 23 -4.38 -13.72 -12.90
CA TYR A 23 -4.36 -14.27 -11.55
C TYR A 23 -4.98 -15.67 -11.55
N CYS A 24 -4.34 -16.57 -10.81
CA CYS A 24 -4.96 -17.84 -10.48
C CYS A 24 -6.26 -17.60 -9.71
N SER A 25 -7.18 -18.56 -9.77
CA SER A 25 -8.36 -18.59 -8.89
C SER A 25 -8.26 -19.80 -7.97
N PRO A 26 -8.34 -19.62 -6.63
CA PRO A 26 -8.47 -20.74 -5.73
C PRO A 26 -9.79 -21.47 -6.02
N THR A 27 -9.80 -22.79 -5.78
CA THR A 27 -10.96 -23.63 -6.04
C THR A 27 -11.59 -24.07 -4.74
N PHE A 28 -12.94 -24.15 -4.71
CA PHE A 28 -13.71 -24.63 -3.56
C PHE A 28 -14.57 -25.79 -4.02
N ALA A 29 -14.08 -27.02 -3.83
CA ALA A 29 -14.66 -28.23 -4.45
C ALA A 29 -16.15 -28.43 -4.14
N ASN A 30 -16.57 -28.00 -2.95
CA ASN A 30 -17.94 -28.14 -2.47
C ASN A 30 -18.63 -26.78 -2.29
N GLY A 31 -18.04 -25.67 -2.73
CA GLY A 31 -18.60 -24.32 -2.59
C GLY A 31 -18.49 -23.72 -1.19
N CYS A 32 -19.26 -22.66 -0.93
CA CYS A 32 -19.13 -21.80 0.25
C CYS A 32 -20.16 -22.06 1.36
N PHE A 33 -21.46 -22.15 1.07
CA PHE A 33 -22.52 -22.31 2.10
C PHE A 33 -22.44 -21.26 3.23
N ASN A 34 -22.15 -21.65 4.47
CA ASN A 34 -21.88 -20.77 5.62
C ASN A 34 -20.38 -20.65 5.94
N TRP A 35 -19.54 -21.21 5.06
CA TRP A 35 -18.08 -21.20 5.09
C TRP A 35 -17.54 -20.22 4.06
N HIS A 36 -17.57 -18.92 4.41
CA HIS A 36 -17.10 -17.84 3.55
C HIS A 36 -16.81 -16.59 4.38
N ASN A 37 -16.07 -15.64 3.81
CA ASN A 37 -16.02 -14.28 4.33
C ASN A 37 -17.42 -13.65 4.34
N GLN A 38 -17.81 -13.07 5.46
CA GLN A 38 -19.07 -12.35 5.64
C GLN A 38 -18.88 -10.85 5.43
N THR A 39 -17.85 -10.27 6.03
CA THR A 39 -17.49 -8.85 5.83
C THR A 39 -15.99 -8.65 5.78
N ILE A 40 -15.57 -7.61 5.07
CA ILE A 40 -14.19 -7.15 4.98
C ILE A 40 -14.21 -5.63 5.10
N GLN A 41 -13.53 -5.11 6.12
CA GLN A 41 -13.38 -3.67 6.37
C GLN A 41 -11.90 -3.30 6.39
N VAL A 42 -11.49 -2.37 5.54
CA VAL A 42 -10.12 -1.83 5.48
C VAL A 42 -10.15 -0.46 4.80
N GLY A 43 -9.68 0.58 5.49
CA GLY A 43 -9.80 1.96 5.02
C GLY A 43 -11.24 2.32 4.62
N SER A 44 -11.45 2.73 3.37
CA SER A 44 -12.79 3.02 2.82
C SER A 44 -13.55 1.80 2.29
N ILE A 45 -12.91 0.63 2.17
CA ILE A 45 -13.59 -0.61 1.79
C ILE A 45 -14.45 -1.07 2.97
N ASN A 46 -15.73 -1.29 2.69
CA ASN A 46 -16.68 -1.95 3.57
C ASN A 46 -17.48 -2.96 2.73
N TRP A 47 -16.83 -4.08 2.42
CA TRP A 47 -17.43 -5.16 1.64
C TRP A 47 -18.22 -6.07 2.57
N ALA A 48 -19.40 -6.47 2.12
CA ALA A 48 -20.21 -7.49 2.77
C ALA A 48 -20.70 -8.49 1.73
N ILE A 49 -20.80 -9.74 2.15
CA ILE A 49 -21.31 -10.81 1.30
C ILE A 49 -22.74 -10.48 0.83
N GLY A 50 -22.97 -10.68 -0.48
CA GLY A 50 -24.31 -10.63 -1.06
C GLY A 50 -25.07 -11.93 -0.85
N SER A 51 -26.06 -12.19 -1.71
CA SER A 51 -26.78 -13.46 -1.73
C SER A 51 -25.98 -14.61 -2.37
N ASP A 52 -24.90 -14.29 -3.08
CA ASP A 52 -24.07 -15.25 -3.80
C ASP A 52 -22.63 -15.19 -3.29
N CYS A 53 -22.19 -16.27 -2.64
CA CYS A 53 -20.84 -16.40 -2.10
C CYS A 53 -19.81 -16.93 -3.10
N THR A 54 -20.20 -17.16 -4.35
CA THR A 54 -19.30 -17.58 -5.44
C THR A 54 -18.74 -16.41 -6.25
N VAL A 55 -19.36 -15.22 -6.15
CA VAL A 55 -18.81 -14.00 -6.74
C VAL A 55 -17.57 -13.61 -5.94
N SER A 56 -16.44 -13.48 -6.62
CA SER A 56 -15.15 -13.20 -6.00
C SER A 56 -14.50 -11.91 -6.48
N ASP A 57 -14.84 -11.40 -7.67
CA ASP A 57 -14.23 -10.16 -8.20
C ASP A 57 -15.02 -8.93 -7.75
N PHE A 58 -14.42 -8.19 -6.83
CA PHE A 58 -14.89 -6.89 -6.35
C PHE A 58 -13.80 -5.83 -6.51
N THR A 59 -12.94 -5.96 -7.52
CA THR A 59 -11.84 -5.01 -7.79
C THR A 59 -12.30 -3.59 -8.15
N THR A 60 -13.59 -3.37 -8.35
CA THR A 60 -14.18 -2.02 -8.43
C THR A 60 -14.26 -1.31 -7.08
N GLN A 61 -14.23 -2.06 -5.96
CA GLN A 61 -14.13 -1.52 -4.62
C GLN A 61 -12.68 -1.30 -4.25
N SER A 62 -12.38 -0.10 -3.76
CA SER A 62 -11.01 0.29 -3.43
C SER A 62 -10.91 1.11 -2.16
N THR A 63 -9.72 1.09 -1.59
CA THR A 63 -9.26 2.03 -0.57
C THR A 63 -7.91 2.60 -0.97
N THR A 64 -7.71 3.88 -0.65
CA THR A 64 -6.42 4.55 -0.79
C THR A 64 -5.65 4.46 0.52
N VAL A 65 -4.38 4.10 0.42
CA VAL A 65 -3.40 4.00 1.52
C VAL A 65 -2.09 4.62 1.06
N ASN A 66 -1.20 4.97 1.98
CA ASN A 66 0.16 5.39 1.64
C ASN A 66 1.16 4.25 1.83
N ALA A 67 2.26 4.29 1.07
CA ALA A 67 3.40 3.44 1.35
C ALA A 67 3.92 3.67 2.78
N GLY A 68 4.14 2.60 3.54
CA GLY A 68 4.51 2.66 4.96
C GLY A 68 3.32 2.69 5.93
N ASP A 69 2.08 2.83 5.46
CA ASP A 69 0.92 2.85 6.35
C ASP A 69 0.74 1.51 7.08
N GLN A 70 0.37 1.62 8.35
CA GLN A 70 -0.18 0.53 9.13
C GLN A 70 -1.70 0.66 9.13
N VAL A 71 -2.38 -0.20 8.35
CA VAL A 71 -3.82 -0.04 8.08
C VAL A 71 -4.62 -1.07 8.90
N PRO A 72 -5.51 -0.63 9.81
CA PRO A 72 -6.37 -1.56 10.52
C PRO A 72 -7.35 -2.23 9.55
N MET A 73 -7.47 -3.55 9.67
CA MET A 73 -8.34 -4.38 8.87
C MET A 73 -9.16 -5.31 9.76
N THR A 74 -10.41 -5.51 9.40
CA THR A 74 -11.29 -6.48 10.07
C THR A 74 -11.93 -7.38 9.02
N VAL A 75 -11.82 -8.68 9.23
CA VAL A 75 -12.49 -9.71 8.43
C VAL A 75 -13.39 -10.51 9.35
N ILE A 76 -14.69 -10.54 9.06
CA ILE A 76 -15.60 -11.48 9.71
C ILE A 76 -15.77 -12.66 8.79
N SER A 77 -15.33 -13.84 9.22
CA SER A 77 -15.45 -15.07 8.46
C SER A 77 -16.55 -15.96 9.06
N GLY A 78 -17.14 -16.79 8.20
CA GLY A 78 -18.17 -17.74 8.54
C GLY A 78 -17.69 -18.88 9.43
N VAL A 79 -18.57 -19.87 9.59
CA VAL A 79 -18.43 -20.90 10.62
C VAL A 79 -17.13 -21.67 10.45
N TRP A 80 -16.24 -21.70 11.44
CA TRP A 80 -14.95 -22.41 11.34
C TRP A 80 -14.12 -22.03 10.09
N CYS A 81 -14.22 -20.79 9.60
CA CYS A 81 -13.33 -20.27 8.55
C CYS A 81 -12.12 -19.55 9.15
N GLY A 82 -10.97 -19.72 8.51
CA GLY A 82 -9.81 -18.84 8.70
C GLY A 82 -9.92 -17.58 7.85
N ALA A 83 -8.90 -16.74 7.94
CA ALA A 83 -8.72 -15.59 7.07
C ALA A 83 -7.27 -15.48 6.65
N SER A 84 -7.03 -15.30 5.35
CA SER A 84 -5.74 -14.80 4.83
C SER A 84 -5.92 -13.64 3.89
N VAL A 85 -4.95 -12.73 3.89
CA VAL A 85 -4.91 -11.53 3.06
C VAL A 85 -3.60 -11.51 2.29
N TRP A 86 -3.71 -11.36 0.98
CA TRP A 86 -2.61 -11.29 0.03
C TRP A 86 -2.70 -10.00 -0.77
N VAL A 87 -1.57 -9.37 -1.08
CA VAL A 87 -1.52 -8.20 -1.96
C VAL A 87 -0.37 -8.33 -2.95
N ASP A 88 -0.69 -8.47 -4.23
CA ASP A 88 0.31 -8.49 -5.32
C ASP A 88 0.93 -7.09 -5.44
N PHE A 89 2.03 -6.85 -4.74
CA PHE A 89 2.76 -5.57 -4.67
C PHE A 89 3.80 -5.43 -5.78
N ASP A 90 4.27 -6.54 -6.37
CA ASP A 90 5.22 -6.51 -7.47
C ASP A 90 4.54 -6.46 -8.86
N GLN A 91 3.21 -6.56 -8.89
CA GLN A 91 2.35 -6.54 -10.07
C GLN A 91 2.69 -7.67 -11.05
N SER A 92 3.16 -8.80 -10.51
CA SER A 92 3.51 -9.99 -11.29
C SER A 92 2.28 -10.75 -11.81
N MET A 93 1.07 -10.42 -11.35
CA MET A 93 -0.14 -11.21 -11.55
C MET A 93 -0.08 -12.60 -10.90
N SER A 94 0.87 -12.81 -10.00
CA SER A 94 0.91 -13.88 -9.01
C SER A 94 0.86 -13.27 -7.60
N PHE A 95 0.87 -14.15 -6.61
CA PHE A 95 0.95 -13.76 -5.21
C PHE A 95 2.07 -14.59 -4.59
N GLU A 96 3.14 -13.94 -4.17
CA GLU A 96 4.28 -14.61 -3.54
C GLU A 96 4.08 -14.73 -2.03
N ASP A 97 4.80 -15.66 -1.38
CA ASP A 97 4.69 -15.85 0.08
C ASP A 97 5.01 -14.56 0.87
N SER A 98 5.88 -13.69 0.34
CA SER A 98 6.21 -12.39 0.92
C SER A 98 5.08 -11.36 0.84
N GLU A 99 4.03 -11.65 0.09
CA GLU A 99 2.88 -10.79 -0.15
C GLU A 99 1.65 -11.17 0.69
N ASN A 100 1.78 -12.21 1.53
CA ASN A 100 0.80 -12.49 2.57
C ASN A 100 0.95 -11.49 3.72
N LEU A 101 -0.09 -10.68 3.95
CA LEU A 101 -0.12 -9.68 5.00
C LEU A 101 -0.80 -10.17 6.28
N PHE A 102 -1.55 -11.26 6.17
CA PHE A 102 -2.22 -11.88 7.30
C PHE A 102 -2.59 -13.32 6.95
N HIS A 103 -2.46 -14.22 7.92
CA HIS A 103 -3.07 -15.55 7.91
C HIS A 103 -3.31 -16.02 9.34
N ASP A 104 -4.52 -16.50 9.63
CA ASP A 104 -4.80 -17.17 10.91
C ASP A 104 -6.02 -18.09 10.78
N TYR A 105 -6.08 -19.08 11.66
CA TYR A 105 -7.21 -19.97 11.83
C TYR A 105 -7.55 -20.15 13.31
N VAL A 106 -8.53 -19.37 13.76
CA VAL A 106 -9.17 -19.58 15.07
C VAL A 106 -10.48 -20.34 14.87
N GLY A 107 -11.31 -19.86 13.93
CA GLY A 107 -12.63 -20.40 13.67
C GLY A 107 -13.64 -20.15 14.81
N GLY A 108 -14.94 -20.24 14.48
CA GLY A 108 -16.01 -20.09 15.46
C GLY A 108 -17.39 -20.35 14.86
N ASP A 109 -18.43 -20.40 15.69
CA ASP A 109 -19.83 -20.56 15.30
C ASP A 109 -20.65 -19.48 16.03
N PRO A 110 -21.35 -18.55 15.34
CA PRO A 110 -21.69 -18.53 13.90
C PRO A 110 -20.59 -18.02 12.96
N GLY A 111 -19.42 -17.67 13.48
CA GLY A 111 -18.28 -17.16 12.74
C GLY A 111 -17.20 -16.67 13.69
N TYR A 112 -16.19 -15.98 13.14
CA TYR A 112 -15.13 -15.36 13.93
C TYR A 112 -14.70 -14.01 13.32
N THR A 113 -14.38 -13.05 14.19
CA THR A 113 -13.87 -11.73 13.79
C THR A 113 -12.36 -11.71 13.92
N TYR A 114 -11.67 -11.65 12.78
CA TYR A 114 -10.23 -11.38 12.70
C TYR A 114 -10.03 -9.87 12.63
N ALA A 115 -9.42 -9.29 13.66
CA ALA A 115 -9.04 -7.88 13.70
C ALA A 115 -7.52 -7.79 13.81
N PHE A 116 -6.89 -7.15 12.83
CA PHE A 116 -5.45 -7.07 12.68
C PHE A 116 -5.07 -5.79 11.94
N THR A 117 -3.78 -5.58 11.78
CA THR A 117 -3.21 -4.47 11.00
C THR A 117 -2.44 -5.06 9.85
N ILE A 118 -2.63 -4.54 8.64
CA ILE A 118 -1.78 -4.84 7.48
C ILE A 118 -0.73 -3.75 7.33
N ASP A 119 0.51 -4.15 7.03
CA ASP A 119 1.60 -3.23 6.79
C ASP A 119 1.79 -3.02 5.29
N ILE A 120 1.67 -1.77 4.82
CA ILE A 120 2.00 -1.42 3.44
C ILE A 120 3.51 -1.20 3.37
N PRO A 121 4.27 -1.96 2.55
CA PRO A 121 5.73 -1.82 2.54
C PRO A 121 6.17 -0.39 2.25
N MET A 122 7.19 0.06 2.98
CA MET A 122 7.80 1.36 2.70
C MET A 122 8.43 1.33 1.30
N GLY A 123 8.20 2.39 0.53
CA GLY A 123 8.71 2.48 -0.84
C GLY A 123 7.89 1.73 -1.89
N THR A 124 6.75 1.14 -1.53
CA THR A 124 5.78 0.66 -2.51
C THR A 124 5.42 1.80 -3.48
N PRO A 125 5.61 1.62 -4.79
CA PRO A 125 5.28 2.66 -5.77
C PRO A 125 3.81 3.07 -5.70
N ALA A 126 3.52 4.29 -6.16
CA ALA A 126 2.13 4.68 -6.35
C ALA A 126 1.50 3.80 -7.44
N GLY A 127 0.32 3.26 -7.19
CA GLY A 127 -0.32 2.34 -8.11
C GLY A 127 -1.52 1.61 -7.54
N THR A 128 -2.09 0.77 -8.40
CA THR A 128 -3.24 -0.06 -8.09
C THR A 128 -2.77 -1.50 -7.95
N TYR A 129 -3.06 -2.12 -6.82
CA TYR A 129 -2.60 -3.45 -6.45
C TYR A 129 -3.81 -4.34 -6.14
N ARG A 130 -3.74 -5.61 -6.54
CA ARG A 130 -4.82 -6.56 -6.25
C ARG A 130 -4.64 -7.12 -4.85
N MET A 131 -5.67 -6.97 -4.03
CA MET A 131 -5.75 -7.60 -2.72
C MET A 131 -6.70 -8.80 -2.80
N ARG A 132 -6.31 -9.94 -2.25
CA ARG A 132 -7.14 -11.14 -2.16
C ARG A 132 -7.34 -11.53 -0.71
N VAL A 133 -8.61 -11.69 -0.30
CA VAL A 133 -8.98 -12.17 1.03
C VAL A 133 -9.63 -13.55 0.91
N ILE A 134 -9.04 -14.58 1.51
CA ILE A 134 -9.54 -15.97 1.45
C ILE A 134 -10.17 -16.34 2.79
N GLY A 135 -11.41 -16.82 2.74
CA GLY A 135 -12.19 -17.27 3.90
C GLY A 135 -12.44 -18.78 3.84
N ALA A 136 -11.38 -19.58 3.91
CA ALA A 136 -11.46 -21.03 3.76
C ALA A 136 -11.84 -21.73 5.07
N TRP A 137 -12.70 -22.75 4.98
CA TRP A 137 -13.05 -23.58 6.14
C TRP A 137 -11.84 -24.35 6.63
N GLY A 138 -11.57 -24.37 7.93
CA GLY A 138 -10.54 -25.24 8.50
C GLY A 138 -9.12 -24.98 8.00
N SER A 139 -8.83 -23.79 7.45
CA SER A 139 -7.51 -23.42 6.94
C SER A 139 -7.20 -21.96 7.22
N ASP A 140 -5.94 -21.67 7.53
CA ASP A 140 -5.40 -20.31 7.61
C ASP A 140 -5.15 -19.69 6.22
N GLY A 141 -5.19 -20.49 5.15
CA GLY A 141 -4.98 -20.04 3.78
C GLY A 141 -3.52 -19.75 3.41
N PHE A 142 -2.54 -20.09 4.25
CA PHE A 142 -1.12 -19.83 3.99
C PHE A 142 -0.24 -21.06 4.26
N THR A 143 -0.39 -21.70 5.42
CA THR A 143 0.57 -22.72 5.87
C THR A 143 0.54 -23.96 4.96
N PRO A 144 1.67 -24.33 4.32
CA PRO A 144 1.75 -25.54 3.50
C PRO A 144 1.31 -26.79 4.28
N GLY A 145 0.41 -27.57 3.69
CA GLY A 145 -0.16 -28.75 4.34
C GLY A 145 -1.26 -28.46 5.37
N SER A 146 -1.76 -27.22 5.44
CA SER A 146 -3.00 -26.89 6.17
C SER A 146 -4.14 -27.84 5.77
N MET A 147 -5.01 -28.15 6.74
CA MET A 147 -6.00 -29.24 6.65
C MET A 147 -6.92 -29.15 5.43
N ASN A 148 -7.14 -27.95 4.91
CA ASN A 148 -8.05 -27.71 3.81
C ASN A 148 -7.45 -26.81 2.71
N GLY A 149 -6.24 -27.08 2.25
CA GLY A 149 -5.60 -26.28 1.20
C GLY A 149 -4.91 -25.02 1.74
N TRP A 150 -4.01 -24.44 0.94
CA TRP A 150 -3.19 -23.30 1.32
C TRP A 150 -2.81 -22.47 0.10
N GLY A 151 -2.40 -21.23 0.36
CA GLY A 151 -1.92 -20.30 -0.64
C GLY A 151 -3.03 -19.59 -1.43
N PRO A 152 -2.65 -18.56 -2.20
CA PRO A 152 -3.56 -17.67 -2.89
C PRO A 152 -4.28 -18.35 -4.07
N CYS A 153 -3.72 -19.47 -4.56
CA CYS A 153 -4.22 -20.31 -5.63
C CYS A 153 -4.68 -21.70 -5.12
N GLY A 154 -4.86 -21.86 -3.81
CA GLY A 154 -5.04 -23.16 -3.19
C GLY A 154 -6.26 -23.94 -3.67
N SER A 155 -6.20 -25.25 -3.51
CA SER A 155 -7.34 -26.15 -3.68
C SER A 155 -7.99 -26.41 -2.32
N PHE A 156 -9.09 -25.73 -2.06
CA PHE A 156 -9.88 -25.81 -0.84
C PHE A 156 -11.12 -26.68 -1.06
N GLN A 157 -11.64 -27.29 0.00
CA GLN A 157 -12.92 -28.02 -0.03
C GLN A 157 -14.11 -27.06 0.06
N TYR A 158 -14.03 -26.08 0.98
CA TYR A 158 -15.09 -25.12 1.26
C TYR A 158 -14.48 -23.77 1.58
N GLY A 159 -15.20 -22.70 1.24
CA GLY A 159 -14.69 -21.34 1.39
C GLY A 159 -15.17 -20.44 0.27
N ASN A 160 -14.70 -19.20 0.34
CA ASN A 160 -14.65 -18.31 -0.81
C ASN A 160 -13.37 -17.47 -0.77
N PHE A 161 -13.22 -16.64 -1.80
CA PHE A 161 -12.26 -15.56 -1.80
C PHE A 161 -12.89 -14.30 -2.36
N THR A 162 -12.32 -13.16 -2.01
CA THR A 162 -12.75 -11.84 -2.46
C THR A 162 -11.51 -11.07 -2.95
N ASP A 163 -11.47 -10.75 -4.24
CA ASP A 163 -10.49 -9.85 -4.84
C ASP A 163 -11.01 -8.41 -4.75
N LEU A 164 -10.20 -7.52 -4.18
CA LEU A 164 -10.45 -6.11 -3.94
C LEU A 164 -9.26 -5.30 -4.48
N THR A 165 -9.39 -3.97 -4.49
CA THR A 165 -8.33 -3.09 -4.99
C THR A 165 -7.72 -2.25 -3.87
N LEU A 166 -6.40 -2.30 -3.74
CA LEU A 166 -5.63 -1.39 -2.90
C LEU A 166 -4.99 -0.32 -3.81
N VAL A 167 -5.29 0.95 -3.56
CA VAL A 167 -4.61 2.06 -4.24
C VAL A 167 -3.54 2.58 -3.29
N VAL A 168 -2.27 2.40 -3.64
CA VAL A 168 -1.17 2.99 -2.89
C VAL A 168 -0.85 4.33 -3.51
N ASP A 169 -0.92 5.37 -2.70
CA ASP A 169 -0.33 6.66 -3.01
C ASP A 169 1.09 6.72 -2.42
N VAL A 170 1.97 7.43 -3.11
CA VAL A 170 3.19 7.93 -2.47
C VAL A 170 2.77 9.10 -1.60
N GLY A 171 2.30 8.78 -0.40
CA GLY A 171 2.05 9.77 0.63
C GLY A 171 3.25 10.71 0.69
N THR A 172 3.02 11.99 0.39
CA THR A 172 4.00 13.03 0.67
C THR A 172 4.05 13.36 2.17
N ALA A 173 3.41 12.52 2.99
CA ALA A 173 3.41 12.55 4.43
C ALA A 173 4.77 12.03 4.92
N VAL A 174 5.60 12.95 5.36
CA VAL A 174 6.64 12.63 6.33
C VAL A 174 5.90 12.38 7.64
N GLU A 175 6.04 11.19 8.21
CA GLU A 175 5.52 10.92 9.54
C GLU A 175 6.00 12.01 10.51
N GLU A 176 5.09 12.56 11.34
CA GLU A 176 5.49 13.40 12.45
C GLU A 176 6.26 12.52 13.43
N ALA A 177 7.59 12.57 13.35
CA ALA A 177 8.46 12.00 14.36
C ALA A 177 8.07 12.57 15.73
N ASP A 178 7.77 11.63 16.64
CA ASP A 178 7.65 11.70 18.09
C ASP A 178 7.68 13.10 18.74
N GLN A 179 6.68 13.36 19.60
CA GLN A 179 6.33 14.61 20.27
C GLN A 179 7.39 15.12 21.27
N GLN A 180 8.59 15.44 20.78
CA GLN A 180 9.60 16.24 21.46
C GLN A 180 10.23 17.22 20.45
N GLY A 181 9.55 18.37 20.30
CA GLY A 181 9.99 19.49 19.48
C GLY A 181 9.24 19.58 18.15
N GLN A 182 8.19 20.41 18.11
CA GLN A 182 7.33 20.56 16.94
C GLN A 182 7.93 21.61 15.97
N LEU A 183 8.27 21.17 14.76
CA LEU A 183 8.63 22.02 13.62
C LEU A 183 7.46 22.04 12.64
N VAL A 184 6.77 23.17 12.53
CA VAL A 184 5.59 23.32 11.66
C VAL A 184 5.78 24.53 10.76
N ALA A 185 5.33 24.45 9.52
CA ALA A 185 5.25 25.60 8.60
C ALA A 185 3.81 25.79 8.13
N TRP A 186 3.34 27.04 8.07
CA TRP A 186 2.00 27.38 7.58
C TRP A 186 1.98 28.73 6.84
N PRO A 187 1.29 28.86 5.70
CA PRO A 187 0.61 27.79 4.97
C PRO A 187 1.62 26.89 4.23
N VAL A 188 1.33 25.59 4.18
CA VAL A 188 1.97 24.65 3.25
C VAL A 188 0.85 23.86 2.58
N PRO A 189 0.69 23.92 1.24
CA PRO A 189 1.48 24.70 0.28
C PRO A 189 1.36 26.23 0.42
N THR A 190 2.32 27.00 -0.12
CA THR A 190 2.34 28.49 -0.10
C THR A 190 2.53 29.09 -1.50
N HIS A 191 2.12 30.34 -1.68
CA HIS A 191 2.47 31.19 -2.84
C HIS A 191 3.76 32.00 -2.62
N GLY A 192 4.36 31.93 -1.43
CA GLY A 192 5.56 32.69 -1.09
C GLY A 192 5.79 32.73 0.42
N PRO A 193 5.13 33.61 1.17
CA PRO A 193 5.34 33.73 2.61
C PRO A 193 4.79 32.52 3.37
N LEU A 194 5.54 32.06 4.35
CA LEU A 194 5.10 31.09 5.36
C LEU A 194 5.64 31.45 6.73
N GLN A 195 4.94 31.01 7.77
CA GLN A 195 5.37 31.09 9.15
C GLN A 195 5.88 29.73 9.60
N VAL A 196 7.08 29.70 10.17
CA VAL A 196 7.70 28.53 10.79
C VAL A 196 7.52 28.63 12.30
N THR A 197 6.79 27.67 12.88
CA THR A 197 6.71 27.45 14.32
C THR A 197 7.79 26.47 14.76
N LEU A 198 8.49 26.86 15.81
CA LEU A 198 9.68 26.24 16.36
C LEU A 198 9.41 26.05 17.87
N ASP A 199 8.69 25.01 18.27
CA ASP A 199 8.40 24.75 19.69
C ASP A 199 9.34 23.68 20.24
N GLY A 200 10.06 23.96 21.34
CA GLY A 200 11.04 23.04 21.96
C GLY A 200 12.32 23.73 22.47
N SER A 201 13.20 22.98 23.13
CA SER A 201 14.46 23.45 23.74
C SER A 201 15.63 23.59 22.75
N PHE A 202 15.44 24.27 21.63
CA PHE A 202 16.53 24.52 20.69
C PHE A 202 17.23 25.84 21.03
N THR A 203 18.51 25.77 21.39
CA THR A 203 19.40 26.92 21.59
C THR A 203 20.13 27.27 20.29
N ASP A 204 19.97 28.51 19.82
CA ASP A 204 20.50 29.08 18.57
C ASP A 204 20.10 28.29 17.31
N ARG A 205 18.93 28.61 16.75
CA ARG A 205 18.30 27.83 15.67
C ARG A 205 18.72 28.39 14.32
N LEU A 206 19.40 27.57 13.53
CA LEU A 206 19.63 27.87 12.13
C LEU A 206 18.53 27.19 11.30
N VAL A 207 17.66 28.01 10.71
CA VAL A 207 16.66 27.59 9.73
C VAL A 207 17.30 27.69 8.35
N THR A 208 17.31 26.60 7.61
CA THR A 208 17.86 26.54 6.25
C THR A 208 16.82 25.97 5.30
N LEU A 209 16.79 26.48 4.07
CA LEU A 209 15.93 25.96 3.01
C LEU A 209 16.81 25.36 1.92
N HIS A 210 16.51 24.13 1.50
CA HIS A 210 17.24 23.42 0.45
C HIS A 210 16.29 23.01 -0.67
N THR A 211 16.80 22.93 -1.90
CA THR A 211 16.15 22.20 -2.99
C THR A 211 16.18 20.70 -2.73
N TYR A 212 15.39 19.93 -3.48
CA TYR A 212 15.32 18.47 -3.35
C TYR A 212 16.63 17.74 -3.66
N ASP A 213 17.53 18.35 -4.44
CA ASP A 213 18.89 17.86 -4.72
C ASP A 213 19.91 18.25 -3.63
N GLY A 214 19.47 18.92 -2.56
CA GLY A 214 20.28 19.26 -1.39
C GLY A 214 21.04 20.58 -1.48
N ARG A 215 20.82 21.42 -2.50
CA ARG A 215 21.43 22.75 -2.59
C ARG A 215 20.71 23.72 -1.64
N GLN A 216 21.48 24.35 -0.74
CA GLN A 216 20.98 25.40 0.15
C GLN A 216 20.63 26.67 -0.62
N LEU A 217 19.42 27.18 -0.41
CA LEU A 217 18.89 28.42 -0.99
C LEU A 217 18.83 29.56 0.02
N MET A 218 18.43 29.25 1.25
CA MET A 218 18.21 30.25 2.29
C MET A 218 18.78 29.80 3.62
N GLU A 219 19.17 30.77 4.43
CA GLU A 219 19.62 30.59 5.80
C GLU A 219 19.10 31.76 6.65
N GLN A 220 18.51 31.43 7.80
CA GLN A 220 17.99 32.41 8.75
C GLN A 220 18.28 31.95 10.17
N ARG A 221 18.96 32.79 10.93
CA ARG A 221 19.18 32.57 12.37
C ARG A 221 17.98 33.08 13.14
N VAL A 222 17.45 32.23 14.01
CA VAL A 222 16.35 32.57 14.92
C VAL A 222 16.89 32.64 16.34
N PRO A 223 16.82 33.81 17.02
CA PRO A 223 17.30 33.97 18.39
C PRO A 223 16.64 33.00 19.37
N ALA A 224 17.36 32.66 20.43
CA ALA A 224 16.81 31.84 21.52
C ALA A 224 15.58 32.53 22.15
N GLY A 225 14.51 31.76 22.39
CA GLY A 225 13.26 32.24 22.98
C GLY A 225 12.21 32.69 21.96
N VAL A 226 12.54 32.74 20.67
CA VAL A 226 11.56 32.99 19.59
C VAL A 226 11.01 31.64 19.11
N SER A 227 9.69 31.45 19.24
CA SER A 227 8.99 30.25 18.81
C SER A 227 8.39 30.34 17.40
N ARG A 228 8.42 31.51 16.77
CA ARG A 228 7.86 31.72 15.42
C ARG A 228 8.73 32.65 14.61
N THR A 229 8.94 32.31 13.34
CA THR A 229 9.64 33.16 12.38
C THR A 229 8.95 33.09 11.03
N ASP A 230 8.97 34.19 10.28
CA ASP A 230 8.49 34.19 8.90
C ASP A 230 9.63 33.86 7.94
N LEU A 231 9.30 33.15 6.88
CA LEU A 231 10.18 32.79 5.78
C LEU A 231 9.46 33.13 4.47
N ASP A 232 10.10 33.92 3.61
CA ASP A 232 9.53 34.35 2.35
C ASP A 232 10.13 33.58 1.18
N LEU A 233 9.32 32.76 0.51
CA LEU A 233 9.70 32.00 -0.67
C LEU A 233 9.26 32.70 -1.96
N SER A 234 8.70 33.92 -1.91
CA SER A 234 8.06 34.59 -3.07
C SER A 234 8.96 34.68 -4.31
N ASP A 235 10.27 34.79 -4.14
CA ASP A 235 11.25 34.89 -5.23
C ASP A 235 11.76 33.53 -5.74
N LEU A 236 11.37 32.42 -5.12
CA LEU A 236 11.80 31.07 -5.53
C LEU A 236 10.91 30.50 -6.64
N GLU A 237 11.38 29.51 -7.39
CA GLU A 237 10.53 28.85 -8.39
C GLU A 237 9.44 27.99 -7.70
N PRO A 238 8.29 27.75 -8.35
CA PRO A 238 7.33 26.75 -7.87
C PRO A 238 8.00 25.37 -7.77
N GLY A 239 7.81 24.67 -6.65
CA GLY A 239 8.51 23.41 -6.41
C GLY A 239 8.49 22.96 -4.95
N ALA A 240 9.08 21.78 -4.72
CA ALA A 240 9.26 21.22 -3.38
C ALA A 240 10.63 21.59 -2.81
N TYR A 241 10.64 21.97 -1.53
CA TYR A 241 11.80 22.39 -0.77
C TYR A 241 11.87 21.63 0.55
N LEU A 242 13.09 21.51 1.10
CA LEU A 242 13.36 20.95 2.42
C LEU A 242 13.75 22.07 3.37
N LEU A 243 12.86 22.35 4.32
CA LEU A 243 13.10 23.27 5.42
C LEU A 243 13.76 22.49 6.57
N ARG A 244 15.00 22.82 6.91
CA ARG A 244 15.76 22.17 7.96
C ARG A 244 16.07 23.14 9.09
N VAL A 245 15.84 22.71 10.32
CA VAL A 245 16.22 23.44 11.53
C VAL A 245 17.29 22.66 12.26
N SER A 246 18.40 23.31 12.57
CA SER A 246 19.51 22.70 13.32
C SER A 246 19.65 23.34 14.71
N GLY A 247 19.76 22.47 15.72
CA GLY A 247 20.08 22.75 17.12
C GLY A 247 20.87 21.59 17.72
N THR A 248 20.54 21.12 18.93
CA THR A 248 21.09 19.86 19.51
C THR A 248 20.66 18.63 18.72
N GLU A 249 19.50 18.69 18.08
CA GLU A 249 19.04 17.75 17.05
C GLU A 249 18.66 18.53 15.79
N ALA A 250 18.73 17.87 14.62
CA ALA A 250 18.25 18.42 13.37
C ALA A 250 16.84 17.90 13.06
N ARG A 251 15.94 18.79 12.65
CA ARG A 251 14.59 18.46 12.17
C ARG A 251 14.43 18.98 10.75
N THR A 252 13.67 18.27 9.93
CA THR A 252 13.43 18.63 8.52
C THR A 252 11.95 18.52 8.20
N LEU A 253 11.42 19.50 7.49
CA LEU A 253 10.03 19.58 7.02
C LEU A 253 10.04 19.83 5.51
N ARG A 254 9.16 19.14 4.78
CA ARG A 254 8.95 19.44 3.36
C ARG A 254 7.97 20.61 3.20
N VAL A 255 8.32 21.56 2.34
CA VAL A 255 7.49 22.72 1.98
C VAL A 255 7.25 22.69 0.48
N VAL A 256 6.03 23.04 0.04
CA VAL A 256 5.67 23.14 -1.38
C VAL A 256 5.26 24.57 -1.70
N LYS A 257 5.86 25.13 -2.77
CA LYS A 257 5.50 26.43 -3.34
C LYS A 257 4.79 26.25 -4.68
N TYR A 258 3.69 26.98 -4.90
CA TYR A 258 3.00 27.11 -6.20
C TYR A 258 3.25 28.46 -6.87
#